data_AF-A0A952K7N5-F1
#
_entry.id   AF-A0A952K7N5-F1
#
_cell.length_a   1.000
_cell.length_b   1.000
_cell.length_c   1.000
_cell.angle_alpha   90.00
_cell.angle_beta   90.00
_cell.angle_gamma   90.00
#
_symmetry.space_group_name_H-M   'P 1'
#
loop_
_entity.id
_entity.type
_entity.pdbx_description
1 polymer ?
#
loop_
_entity_poly.entity_id
_entity_poly.type
_entity_poly.pdbx_seq_one_letter_code
_entity_poly.pdbx_strand_id
1 'polypeptide(L)' 'RMVPTSNSYDLAQRLPNATLRIYPDAGHGGIFQAHQRFVPEALEFLGATIS' A
#
# COMPACT_ATOMS: atom_id res chain seq x y z
N ARG A 1 -2.28 -19.44 5.15
CA ARG A 1 -1.31 -18.75 6.05
C ARG A 1 -1.22 -17.30 5.60
N MET A 2 -1.18 -16.35 6.54
CA MET A 2 -1.00 -14.92 6.25
C MET A 2 0.46 -14.58 5.92
N VAL A 3 0.67 -13.60 5.03
CA VAL A 3 2.01 -13.07 4.71
C VAL A 3 2.37 -11.99 5.73
N PRO A 4 3.55 -12.03 6.38
CA PRO A 4 3.96 -11.03 7.35
C PRO A 4 4.24 -9.65 6.73
N THR A 5 3.92 -8.58 7.46
CA THR A 5 4.20 -7.19 7.06
C THR A 5 5.68 -6.89 6.86
N SER A 6 6.58 -7.59 7.57
CA SER A 6 8.04 -7.45 7.43
C SER A 6 8.50 -7.66 5.98
N ASN A 7 7.86 -8.58 5.25
CA ASN A 7 8.21 -8.87 3.86
C ASN A 7 7.98 -7.66 2.94
N SER A 8 7.02 -6.79 3.25
CA SER A 8 6.78 -5.56 2.48
C SER A 8 7.91 -4.54 2.66
N TYR A 9 8.49 -4.44 3.86
CA TYR A 9 9.67 -3.61 4.09
C TYR A 9 10.89 -4.13 3.32
N ASP A 10 11.14 -5.45 3.38
CA ASP A 10 12.24 -6.08 2.64
C ASP A 10 12.10 -5.85 1.12
N LEU A 11 10.88 -5.96 0.58
CA LEU A 11 10.61 -5.68 -0.84
C LEU A 11 10.85 -4.22 -1.21
N ALA A 12 10.40 -3.28 -0.37
CA ALA A 12 10.59 -1.86 -0.60
C ALA A 12 12.08 -1.46 -0.64
N GLN A 13 12.93 -2.14 0.13
CA GLN A 13 14.38 -1.92 0.09
C GLN A 13 15.05 -2.48 -1.18
N ARG A 14 14.46 -3.51 -1.81
CA ARG A 14 15.05 -4.20 -2.97
C ARG A 14 14.58 -3.65 -4.31
N LEU A 15 13.44 -2.97 -4.35
CA LEU A 15 12.83 -2.46 -5.58
C LEU A 15 13.09 -0.96 -5.74
N PRO A 16 13.92 -0.54 -6.71
CA PRO A 16 14.11 0.89 -6.96
C PRO A 16 12.77 1.51 -7.40
N ASN A 17 12.49 2.72 -6.90
CA ASN A 17 11.25 3.48 -7.15
C ASN A 17 9.96 2.86 -6.57
N ALA A 18 10.07 1.93 -5.62
CA ALA A 18 8.89 1.42 -4.91
C ALA A 18 8.32 2.44 -3.93
N THR A 19 6.99 2.47 -3.80
CA THR A 19 6.28 3.17 -2.72
C THR A 19 5.70 2.14 -1.77
N LEU A 20 5.98 2.27 -0.47
CA LEU A 20 5.41 1.43 0.58
C LEU A 20 4.39 2.21 1.40
N ARG A 21 3.14 1.72 1.44
CA ARG A 21 2.08 2.20 2.33
C ARG A 21 1.65 1.07 3.25
N ILE A 22 1.70 1.31 4.56
CA ILE A 22 1.22 0.38 5.60
C ILE A 22 0.00 1.03 6.26
N TYR A 23 -1.10 0.29 6.32
CA TYR A 23 -2.29 0.68 7.07
C TYR A 23 -2.24 0.04 8.46
N PRO A 24 -2.02 0.82 9.54
CA PRO A 24 -2.04 0.28 10.90
C PRO A 24 -3.38 -0.39 11.21
N ASP A 25 -3.33 -1.44 12.02
CA ASP A 25 -4.50 -2.19 12.52
C ASP A 25 -5.35 -2.87 11.44
N ALA A 26 -4.85 -2.91 10.19
CA ALA A 26 -5.51 -3.54 9.07
C ALA A 26 -5.10 -5.02 8.91
N GLY A 27 -6.06 -5.84 8.46
CA GLY A 27 -5.85 -7.26 8.15
C GLY A 27 -5.50 -7.51 6.68
N HIS A 28 -5.71 -8.74 6.21
CA HIS A 28 -5.42 -9.13 4.82
C HIS A 28 -6.09 -8.23 3.78
N GLY A 29 -7.34 -7.84 4.04
CA GLY A 29 -8.13 -6.95 3.18
C GLY A 29 -7.96 -5.47 3.52
N GLY A 30 -6.78 -5.04 3.96
CA GLY A 30 -6.56 -3.70 4.50
C GLY A 30 -6.97 -2.55 3.58
N ILE A 31 -6.93 -2.76 2.26
CA ILE A 31 -7.42 -1.78 1.27
C ILE A 31 -8.92 -1.48 1.39
N PHE A 32 -9.73 -2.43 1.85
CA PHE A 32 -11.17 -2.22 2.09
C PHE A 32 -11.41 -1.50 3.41
N GLN A 33 -10.60 -1.83 4.42
CA GLN A 33 -10.65 -1.20 5.75
C GLN A 33 -10.17 0.26 5.69
N ALA A 34 -9.19 0.57 4.84
CA ALA A 34 -8.61 1.90 4.67
C ALA A 34 -8.92 2.52 3.29
N HIS A 35 -10.07 2.19 2.68
CA HIS A 35 -10.41 2.58 1.30
C HIS A 35 -10.30 4.09 1.03
N GLN A 36 -10.64 4.92 2.01
CA GLN A 36 -10.54 6.38 1.89
C GLN A 36 -9.10 6.89 1.72
N ARG A 37 -8.10 6.14 2.20
CA ARG A 37 -6.67 6.42 1.97
C ARG A 37 -6.15 5.70 0.75
N PHE A 38 -6.52 4.43 0.58
CA PHE A 38 -6.02 3.60 -0.51
C PHE A 38 -6.36 4.15 -1.90
N VAL A 39 -7.61 4.57 -2.15
CA VAL A 39 -8.03 5.04 -3.47
C VAL A 39 -7.22 6.26 -3.95
N PRO A 40 -7.12 7.37 -3.20
CA PRO A 40 -6.32 8.50 -3.64
C PRO A 40 -4.82 8.18 -3.75
N GLU A 41 -4.25 7.40 -2.82
CA GLU A 41 -2.83 6.97 -2.89
C GLU A 41 -2.53 6.15 -4.16
N ALA A 42 -3.45 5.26 -4.55
CA ALA A 42 -3.31 4.45 -5.75
C ALA A 42 -3.43 5.28 -7.03
N LEU A 43 -4.34 6.25 -7.07
CA LEU A 43 -4.48 7.17 -8.21
C LEU A 43 -3.25 8.06 -8.36
N GLU A 44 -2.73 8.60 -7.25
CA GLU A 44 -1.48 9.37 -7.23
C GLU A 44 -0.31 8.52 -7.77
N PHE A 45 -0.16 7.28 -7.29
CA PHE A 45 0.89 6.37 -7.75
C PHE A 45 0.80 6.06 -9.25
N LEU A 46 -0.41 5.91 -9.79
CA LEU A 46 -0.64 5.63 -11.21
C LEU A 46 -0.59 6.89 -12.10
N GLY A 47 -0.41 8.08 -11.52
CA GLY A 47 -0.45 9.35 -12.25
C GLY A 47 -1.85 9.73 -12.74
N ALA A 48 -2.90 9.14 -12.17
CA ALA A 48 -4.26 9.56 -12.45
C ALA A 48 -4.52 10.89 -11.73
N THR A 49 -4.71 11.96 -12.49
CA THR A 49 -5.09 13.26 -11.93
C THR A 49 -6.50 13.15 -11.37
N ILE A 50 -6.66 13.36 -10.06
CA ILE A 50 -7.97 13.58 -9.46
C ILE A 50 -8.34 15.04 -9.78
N SER A 51 -9.27 15.22 -10.71
CA SER A 51 -9.73 16.55 -11.15
C SER A 51 -10.56 17.26 -10.10
#